data_AF-A0AAD7VYT9-F1
#
_entry.id   AF-A0AAD7VYT9-F1
#
_cell.length_a   1.000
_cell.length_b   1.000
_cell.length_c   1.000
_cell.angle_alpha   90.00
_cell.angle_beta   90.00
_cell.angle_gamma   90.00
#
_symmetry.space_group_name_H-M   'P 1'
#
loop_
_entity.id
_entity.type
_entity.pdbx_description
1 polymer ?
#
loop_
_entity_poly.entity_id
_entity_poly.type
_entity_poly.pdbx_seq_one_letter_code
_entity_poly.pdbx_strand_id
1 'polypeptide(L)' 'EQGQAPDMFYCMKLLEETGICLVPGSGFGQRDGTYHFRVPMKAPWLPEKRGRHLNTCLKVTALTKRWQ' A
#
# COMPACT_ATOMS: atom_id res chain seq x y z
N GLU A 1 13.59 -4.03 -15.82
CA GLU A 1 12.48 -4.46 -14.93
C GLU A 1 13.08 -4.87 -13.58
N GLN A 2 12.84 -4.08 -12.53
CA GLN A 2 13.30 -4.46 -11.20
C GLN A 2 12.42 -5.63 -10.74
N GLY A 3 13.01 -6.79 -10.41
CA GLY A 3 12.31 -8.00 -9.97
C GLY A 3 11.65 -7.89 -8.59
N GLN A 4 11.00 -6.75 -8.33
CA GLN A 4 10.28 -6.44 -7.10
C GLN A 4 8.80 -6.78 -7.24
N ALA A 5 8.17 -7.19 -6.15
CA ALA A 5 6.72 -7.38 -6.11
C ALA A 5 6.00 -6.04 -6.36
N PRO A 6 4.83 -6.01 -7.03
CA PRO A 6 4.17 -4.75 -7.40
C PRO A 6 3.79 -3.86 -6.21
N ASP A 7 3.45 -4.46 -5.07
CA ASP A 7 3.20 -3.76 -3.81
C ASP A 7 4.48 -3.16 -3.21
N MET A 8 5.63 -3.85 -3.33
CA MET A 8 6.92 -3.31 -2.93
C MET A 8 7.30 -2.11 -3.80
N PHE A 9 7.18 -2.25 -5.13
CA PHE A 9 7.46 -1.16 -6.06
C PHE A 9 6.61 0.08 -5.75
N TYR A 10 5.30 -0.10 -5.52
CA TYR A 10 4.40 1.00 -5.17
C TYR A 10 4.80 1.69 -3.85
N CYS A 11 5.08 0.92 -2.80
CA CYS A 11 5.50 1.47 -1.51
C CYS A 11 6.81 2.26 -1.62
N MET A 12 7.77 1.78 -2.41
CA MET A 12 9.05 2.46 -2.62
C MET A 12 8.86 3.78 -3.40
N LYS A 13 8.06 3.76 -4.47
CA LYS A 13 7.76 4.98 -5.24
C LYS A 13 7.04 6.04 -4.41
N LEU A 14 6.04 5.62 -3.63
CA LEU A 14 5.33 6.54 -2.74
C LEU A 14 6.27 7.15 -1.68
N LEU A 15 7.19 6.34 -1.14
CA LEU A 15 8.20 6.85 -0.21
C LEU A 15 9.12 7.88 -0.87
N GLU A 16 9.59 7.64 -2.09
CA GLU A 16 10.44 8.57 -2.85
C GLU A 16 9.72 9.90 -3.16
N GLU A 17 8.43 9.85 -3.54
CA GLU A 17 7.68 11.04 -3.96
C GLU A 17 7.13 11.86 -2.79
N THR A 18 6.62 11.20 -1.74
CA THR A 18 5.86 11.86 -0.68
C THR A 18 6.50 11.74 0.70
N GLY A 19 7.56 10.93 0.85
CA GLY A 19 8.16 10.62 2.15
C GLY A 19 7.29 9.73 3.05
N ILE A 20 6.21 9.13 2.51
CA ILE A 20 5.30 8.29 3.30
C ILE A 20 5.79 6.85 3.28
N CYS A 21 6.16 6.35 4.46
CA CYS A 21 6.58 4.96 4.63
C CYS A 21 5.37 4.04 4.82
N LEU A 22 5.24 3.04 3.92
CA LEU A 22 4.22 2.00 3.95
C LEU A 22 4.85 0.62 4.03
N VAL A 23 4.09 -0.36 4.54
CA VAL A 23 4.53 -1.76 4.60
C VAL A 23 3.89 -2.55 3.46
N PRO A 24 4.66 -3.15 2.54
CA PRO A 24 4.14 -3.97 1.44
C PRO A 24 3.54 -5.30 1.94
N GLY A 25 2.53 -5.82 1.24
CA GLY A 25 1.75 -7.00 1.60
C GLY A 25 2.34 -8.34 1.16
N SER A 26 3.31 -8.33 0.25
CA SER A 26 3.99 -9.50 -0.34
C SER A 26 4.61 -10.43 0.70
N GLY A 27 5.01 -9.92 1.87
CA GLY A 27 5.52 -10.73 2.98
C GLY A 27 4.46 -11.29 3.94
N PHE A 28 3.16 -10.99 3.73
CA PHE A 28 2.10 -11.28 4.72
C PHE A 28 1.00 -12.23 4.22
N GLY A 29 1.18 -12.86 3.05
CA GLY A 29 0.17 -13.72 2.43
C GLY A 29 -1.00 -12.89 1.91
N GLN A 30 -0.99 -12.59 0.61
CA GLN A 30 -2.08 -11.92 -0.08
C GLN A 30 -2.66 -12.82 -1.16
N ARG A 31 -3.93 -12.62 -1.51
CA ARG A 31 -4.59 -13.39 -2.58
C ARG A 31 -3.91 -13.10 -3.92
N ASP A 32 -3.73 -14.12 -4.76
CA ASP A 32 -3.17 -13.94 -6.09
C ASP A 32 -3.95 -12.92 -6.92
N GLY A 33 -3.22 -12.07 -7.64
CA GLY A 33 -3.79 -10.94 -8.40
C GLY A 33 -4.23 -9.75 -7.54
N THR A 34 -3.96 -9.76 -6.23
CA THR A 34 -4.22 -8.62 -5.33
C THR A 34 -2.95 -8.12 -4.67
N TYR A 35 -2.89 -6.83 -4.43
CA TYR A 35 -1.72 -6.14 -3.87
C TYR A 35 -2.17 -5.27 -2.71
N HIS A 36 -1.49 -5.42 -1.57
CA HIS A 36 -1.84 -4.73 -0.35
C HIS A 36 -0.67 -3.95 0.21
N PHE A 37 -0.98 -2.92 0.98
CA PHE A 37 -0.03 -2.30 1.90
C PHE A 37 -0.72 -1.95 3.20
N ARG A 38 0.07 -1.79 4.26
CA ARG A 38 -0.40 -1.35 5.58
C ARG A 38 0.15 0.04 5.86
N VAL A 39 -0.69 0.86 6.47
CA VAL A 39 -0.29 2.18 6.98
C VAL A 39 -0.07 2.03 8.49
N PRO A 40 1.03 2.55 9.05
CA PRO A 40 1.21 2.54 10.50
C PRO A 40 0.12 3.39 11.17
N MET A 41 -0.53 2.84 12.18
CA MET A 41 -1.65 3.52 12.88
C MET A 41 -1.24 4.85 13.53
N LYS A 42 0.04 4.98 13.89
CA LYS A 42 0.63 6.21 14.46
C LYS A 42 1.18 7.18 13.43
N ALA A 43 0.82 7.02 12.15
CA ALA A 43 1.25 7.93 11.10
C ALA A 43 0.68 9.35 11.33
N PRO A 44 1.51 10.40 11.42
CA PRO A 44 1.07 11.77 11.70
C PRO A 44 0.23 12.40 10.58
N TRP A 45 0.32 11.88 9.34
CA TRP A 45 -0.50 12.31 8.21
C TRP A 45 -1.90 11.67 8.18
N LEU A 46 -2.20 10.74 9.11
CA LEU A 46 -3.54 10.17 9.21
C LEU A 46 -4.45 11.09 10.02
N PRO A 47 -5.67 11.38 9.53
CA PRO A 47 -6.65 12.10 10.34
C PRO A 47 -7.06 11.25 11.54
N GLU A 48 -6.99 11.83 12.74
CA GLU A 48 -7.26 11.18 14.04
C GLU A 48 -8.64 10.51 14.13
N LYS A 49 -9.60 10.94 13.28
CA LYS A 49 -10.98 10.44 13.27
C LYS A 49 -11.28 9.47 12.12
N ARG A 50 -10.52 8.39 11.96
CA ARG A 50 -10.97 7.26 11.12
C ARG A 50 -11.02 5.94 11.91
N GLY A 51 -12.05 5.84 12.74
CA GLY A 51 -12.52 4.57 13.25
C GLY A 51 -13.00 3.66 12.11
N ARG A 52 -12.72 2.36 12.29
CA ARG A 52 -13.10 1.19 11.47
C ARG A 52 -12.22 0.89 10.25
N HIS A 53 -11.53 -0.25 10.36
CA HIS A 53 -11.11 -1.13 9.27
C HIS A 53 -10.98 -0.45 7.90
N LEU A 54 -9.93 0.36 7.72
CA LEU A 54 -9.43 0.62 6.38
C LEU A 54 -8.74 -0.66 5.91
N ASN A 55 -9.53 -1.59 5.39
CA ASN A 55 -9.06 -2.51 4.38
C ASN A 55 -8.73 -1.67 3.13
N THR A 56 -7.61 -0.95 3.18
CA THR A 56 -7.07 -0.16 2.05
C THR A 56 -6.85 -1.05 0.82
N CYS A 57 -6.78 -2.37 1.04
CA CYS A 57 -7.09 -3.47 0.14
C CYS A 57 -7.89 -3.07 -1.11
N LEU A 58 -9.07 -2.46 -0.98
CA LEU A 58 -9.93 -2.12 -2.14
C LEU A 58 -9.44 -0.94 -2.98
N LYS A 59 -8.77 0.06 -2.38
CA LYS A 59 -8.34 1.26 -3.12
C LYS A 59 -7.07 1.01 -3.94
N VAL A 60 -6.19 0.13 -3.46
CA VAL A 60 -4.95 -0.22 -4.16
C VAL A 60 -5.25 -1.06 -5.39
N THR A 61 -6.18 -2.02 -5.32
CA THR A 61 -6.57 -2.80 -6.51
C THR A 61 -7.10 -1.92 -7.64
N ALA A 62 -7.79 -0.82 -7.32
CA ALA A 62 -8.27 0.14 -8.32
C ALA A 62 -7.15 1.02 -8.89
N LEU A 63 -6.15 1.39 -8.08
CA LEU A 63 -5.00 2.17 -8.53
C LEU A 63 -4.01 1.32 -9.34
N THR A 64 -3.66 0.11 -8.89
CA THR A 64 -2.74 -0.76 -9.63
C THR A 64 -3.30 -1.22 -10.97
N LYS A 65 -4.62 -1.42 -11.09
CA LYS A 65 -5.29 -1.67 -12.39
C LYS A 65 -5.32 -0.48 -13.33
N ARG A 66 -5.10 0.75 -12.84
CA ARG A 66 -4.99 1.95 -13.68
C ARG A 66 -3.57 2.15 -14.24
N TRP A 67 -2.59 1.47 -13.65
CA TRP A 67 -1.17 1.53 -14.03
C TRP A 67 -0.67 0.25 -14.75
N GLN A 68 -1.56 -0.72 -14.99
CA GLN A 68 -1.39 -1.81 -15.95
C GLN A 68 -1.99 -1.40 -17.30
#